data_AF-A0A661B103-F1
#
_entry.id   AF-A0A661B103-F1
#
_cell.length_a   1.000
_cell.length_b   1.000
_cell.length_c   1.000
_cell.angle_alpha   90.00
_cell.angle_beta   90.00
_cell.angle_gamma   90.00
#
_symmetry.space_group_name_H-M   'P 1'
#
loop_
_entity.id
_entity.type
_entity.pdbx_description
1 polymer ?
#
loop_
_entity_poly.entity_id
_entity_poly.type
_entity_poly.pdbx_seq_one_letter_code
_entity_poly.pdbx_strand_id
1 'polypeptide(L)' 'VRLSFSRARSAIESKFGEMKRWNRLRRAIYRGINRVRRQAILTVLAVNMKRLSAISAQSTG' A
#
# COMPACT_ATOMS: atom_id res chain seq x y z
N VAL A 1 -21.36 3.68 -3.97
CA VAL A 1 -21.32 4.27 -2.61
C VAL A 1 -20.36 5.45 -2.61
N ARG A 2 -20.84 6.71 -2.46
CA ARG A 2 -19.98 7.90 -2.41
C ARG A 2 -19.54 8.12 -0.96
N LEU A 3 -18.30 7.75 -0.64
CA LEU A 3 -17.72 8.05 0.67
C LEU A 3 -17.56 9.57 0.80
N SER A 4 -17.95 10.13 1.94
CA SER A 4 -17.59 11.51 2.29
C SER A 4 -16.07 11.65 2.25
N PHE A 5 -15.57 12.81 1.81
CA PHE A 5 -14.13 13.06 1.62
C PHE A 5 -13.29 12.65 2.84
N SER A 6 -13.81 12.88 4.05
CA SER A 6 -13.19 12.48 5.33
C SER A 6 -13.02 10.95 5.48
N ARG A 7 -14.02 10.15 5.09
CA ARG A 7 -13.96 8.69 5.17
C ARG A 7 -12.98 8.10 4.15
N ALA A 8 -12.98 8.63 2.92
CA ALA A 8 -12.01 8.22 1.91
C ALA A 8 -10.58 8.51 2.35
N ARG A 9 -10.35 9.70 2.92
CA ARG A 9 -9.05 10.09 3.48
C ARG A 9 -8.60 9.17 4.61
N SER A 10 -9.48 8.88 5.57
CA SER A 10 -9.18 8.00 6.70
C SER A 10 -8.77 6.58 6.25
N ALA A 11 -9.48 6.02 5.27
CA ALA A 11 -9.15 4.72 4.69
C ALA A 11 -7.76 4.72 4.00
N ILE A 12 -7.45 5.80 3.26
CA ILE A 12 -6.16 5.98 2.59
C ILE A 12 -5.03 6.11 3.61
N GLU A 13 -5.19 6.95 4.64
CA GLU A 13 -4.19 7.15 5.70
C GLU A 13 -3.91 5.86 6.47
N SER A 14 -4.96 5.07 6.76
CA SER A 14 -4.83 3.75 7.37
C SER A 14 -3.96 2.81 6.52
N LYS A 15 -4.20 2.76 5.20
CA LYS A 15 -3.37 1.96 4.28
C LYS A 15 -1.94 2.44 4.17
N PHE A 16 -1.71 3.75 4.19
CA PHE A 16 -0.34 4.29 4.29
C PHE A 16 0.32 3.94 5.63
N GLY A 17 -0.42 3.91 6.73
CA GLY A 17 0.05 3.45 8.03
C GLY A 17 0.53 2.00 8.00
N GLU A 18 -0.27 1.11 7.43
CA GLU A 18 0.09 -0.31 7.22
C GLU A 18 1.35 -0.45 6.38
N MET A 19 1.44 0.25 5.24
CA MET A 19 2.61 0.18 4.36
C MET A 19 3.89 0.68 5.07
N LYS A 20 3.79 1.77 5.83
CA LYS A 20 4.91 2.28 6.65
C LYS A 20 5.37 1.27 7.69
N ARG A 21 4.43 0.63 8.39
CA ARG A 21 4.72 -0.31 9.48
C ARG A 21 5.27 -1.64 8.98
N TRP A 22 4.60 -2.25 8.01
CA TRP A 22 4.84 -3.64 7.61
C TRP A 22 5.77 -3.78 6.40
N ASN A 23 5.81 -2.78 5.50
CA ASN A 23 6.64 -2.81 4.29
C ASN A 23 7.87 -1.89 4.41
N ARG A 24 8.27 -1.60 5.65
CA ARG A 24 9.50 -0.85 5.97
C ARG A 24 9.61 0.52 5.29
N LEU A 25 8.48 1.17 4.95
CA LEU A 25 8.48 2.55 4.45
C LEU A 25 8.64 3.59 5.58
N ARG A 26 8.52 3.19 6.86
CA ARG A 26 8.75 4.10 8.02
C ARG A 26 10.21 4.55 8.16
N ARG A 27 11.15 3.67 7.84
CA ARG A 27 12.58 3.99 7.74
C ARG A 27 13.05 3.35 6.45
N ALA A 28 13.20 4.16 5.41
CA ALA A 28 13.75 3.68 4.16
C ALA A 28 15.11 3.03 4.44
N ILE A 29 15.19 1.72 4.25
CA ILE A 29 16.38 0.92 4.52
C ILE A 29 17.52 1.42 3.62
N TYR A 30 17.16 1.80 2.40
CA TYR A 30 18.06 2.34 1.40
C TYR A 30 18.06 3.87 1.45
N ARG A 31 19.08 4.45 2.09
CA ARG A 31 19.24 5.91 2.17
C ARG A 31 19.52 6.51 0.78
N GLY A 32 18.83 7.62 0.46
CA GLY A 32 18.93 8.36 -0.81
C GLY A 32 17.63 8.35 -1.63
N ILE A 33 17.22 9.52 -2.15
CA ILE A 33 15.88 9.76 -2.73
C ILE A 33 15.49 8.74 -3.82
N ASN A 34 16.42 8.39 -4.70
CA ASN A 34 16.18 7.42 -5.77
C ASN A 34 15.95 5.99 -5.26
N ARG A 35 16.64 5.62 -4.17
CA ARG A 35 16.48 4.28 -3.57
C ARG A 35 15.18 4.19 -2.77
N VAL A 36 14.82 5.25 -2.04
CA VAL A 36 13.52 5.36 -1.37
C VAL A 36 12.39 5.30 -2.40
N ARG A 37 12.52 6.01 -3.53
CA ARG A 37 11.53 6.00 -4.61
C ARG A 37 11.31 4.60 -5.18
N ARG A 38 12.38 3.86 -5.48
CA ARG A 38 12.28 2.46 -5.94
C ARG A 38 11.62 1.57 -4.88
N GLN A 39 12.01 1.69 -3.62
CA GLN A 39 11.40 0.92 -2.53
C GLN A 39 9.89 1.20 -2.41
N ALA A 40 9.47 2.47 -2.52
CA ALA A 40 8.07 2.85 -2.47
C ALA A 40 7.27 2.25 -3.63
N ILE A 41 7.79 2.34 -4.87
CA ILE A 41 7.13 1.78 -6.06
C ILE A 41 6.95 0.26 -5.92
N LEU A 42 8.02 -0.46 -5.57
CA LEU A 42 7.97 -1.92 -5.39
C LEU A 42 7.01 -2.33 -4.27
N THR A 43 6.97 -1.55 -3.18
CA THR A 43 6.04 -1.80 -2.07
C THR A 43 4.57 -1.69 -2.52
N VAL A 44 4.23 -0.61 -3.23
CA VAL A 44 2.87 -0.39 -3.73
C VAL A 44 2.47 -1.50 -4.71
N LEU A 45 3.39 -1.90 -5.60
CA LEU A 45 3.18 -2.99 -6.53
C LEU A 45 2.85 -4.30 -5.81
N ALA A 46 3.65 -4.68 -4.82
CA ALA A 46 3.46 -5.91 -4.05
C ALA A 46 2.13 -5.92 -3.29
N VAL A 47 1.74 -4.81 -2.67
CA VAL A 47 0.45 -4.69 -1.96
C VAL A 47 -0.72 -4.84 -2.93
N ASN A 48 -0.64 -4.22 -4.10
CA ASN A 48 -1.68 -4.33 -5.13
C ASN A 48 -1.77 -5.75 -5.71
N MET A 49 -0.64 -6.40 -5.98
CA MET A 49 -0.61 -7.80 -6.43
C MET A 49 -1.28 -8.73 -5.42
N LYS A 50 -0.97 -8.59 -4.12
CA LYS A 50 -1.61 -9.36 -3.05
C LYS A 50 -3.13 -9.12 -2.99
N ARG A 51 -3.57 -7.89 -3.25
CA ARG A 51 -5.00 -7.56 -3.29
C ARG A 51 -5.68 -8.22 -4.49
N LEU A 52 -5.06 -8.15 -5.66
CA LEU A 52 -5.57 -8.78 -6.88
C LEU A 52 -5.65 -10.30 -6.72
N SER A 53 -4.64 -10.95 -6.15
CA SER A 53 -4.65 -12.40 -5.91
C SER A 53 -5.75 -12.80 -4.92
N ALA A 54 -6.01 -11.98 -3.90
CA ALA A 54 -7.09 -12.22 -2.95
C ALA A 54 -8.47 -12.09 -3.62
N ILE A 55 -8.63 -11.13 -4.53
CA ILE A 55 -9.87 -10.96 -5.30
C ILE A 55 -10.05 -12.13 -6.28
N SER A 56 -9.00 -12.51 -7.01
CA SER A 56 -9.06 -13.61 -7.98
C SER A 56 -9.34 -14.96 -7.32
N ALA A 57 -8.84 -15.19 -6.10
CA ALA A 57 -9.13 -16.40 -5.34
C ALA A 57 -10.60 -16.46 -4.88
N GLN A 58 -11.21 -15.32 -4.55
CA GLN A 58 -12.62 -15.24 -4.14
C GLN A 58 -13.58 -15.44 -5.32
N SER A 59 -13.17 -15.10 -6.54
CA SER A 59 -13.99 -15.30 -7.75
C SER A 59 -14.05 -16.75 -8.26
N THR A 60 -13.23 -17.64 -7.71
CA THR A 60 -13.19 -19.08 -8.09
C THR A 60 -14.02 -19.96 -7.15
N GLY A 61 -14.78 -19.36 -6.22
CA GLY A 61 -15.68 -20.04 -5.28
C GLY A 61 -17.14 -19.93 -5.69
#